data_AF-A0A5T1JLZ5-F1
#
_entry.id   AF-A0A5T1JLZ5-F1
#
_cell.length_a   1.000
_cell.length_b   1.000
_cell.length_c   1.000
_cell.angle_alpha   90.00
_cell.angle_beta   90.00
_cell.angle_gamma   90.00
#
_symmetry.space_group_name_H-M   'P 1'
#
loop_
_entity.id
_entity.type
_entity.pdbx_description
1 polymer ?
#
loop_
_entity_poly.entity_id
_entity_poly.type
_entity_poly.pdbx_seq_one_letter_code
_entity_poly.pdbx_strand_id
1 'polypeptide(L)'
;DYKIVIFSQDIIASKKLIDYFNNEKIILADQFASEFLDVTERAFFEMNFLSYAKLIYTPGISLQKSAFSQCPSFFSGIKKDISFHEIFSKEKQYQIIEENINKLQLDSMYKSMAFFRLYQLSLDLKKDFKISLQFIEKAMLEDASNTAWIIHWIHLNLRYDHYDIVEKYLDKNLVKIQHDLLVTLLLFRGKIYKNICFDLMKIKKRCEKYSNLLFLINEISRSMKKQKKGIAWKKN
;
A
#
# COMPACT_ATOMS: atom_id res chain seq x y z
N ASP A 1 8.30 -6.91 34.31
CA ASP A 1 7.13 -6.80 33.41
C ASP A 1 7.23 -5.60 32.50
N TYR A 2 6.84 -5.74 31.23
CA TYR A 2 6.77 -4.62 30.27
C TYR A 2 5.31 -4.35 29.88
N LYS A 3 4.97 -3.07 29.69
CA LYS A 3 3.71 -2.63 29.05
C LYS A 3 3.93 -2.45 27.55
N ILE A 4 2.89 -2.72 26.75
CA ILE A 4 2.85 -2.46 25.31
C ILE A 4 1.94 -1.26 25.10
N VAL A 5 2.48 -0.19 24.51
CA VAL A 5 1.71 1.02 24.21
C VAL A 5 1.52 1.10 22.70
N ILE A 6 0.27 1.21 22.26
CA ILE A 6 -0.11 1.33 20.85
C ILE A 6 -0.28 2.80 20.50
N PHE A 7 0.42 3.24 19.46
CA PHE A 7 0.29 4.55 18.85
C PHE A 7 -0.35 4.36 17.48
N SER A 8 -1.52 4.94 17.26
CA SER A 8 -2.29 4.75 16.02
C SER A 8 -3.18 5.95 15.74
N GLN A 9 -3.32 6.27 14.46
CA GLN A 9 -4.34 7.22 13.99
C GLN A 9 -5.72 6.58 13.90
N ASP A 10 -5.79 5.24 13.79
CA ASP A 10 -7.03 4.48 13.82
C ASP A 10 -7.30 3.95 15.23
N ILE A 11 -8.00 4.78 16.00
CA ILE A 11 -8.39 4.49 17.39
C ILE A 11 -9.37 3.32 17.47
N ILE A 12 -10.26 3.19 16.50
CA ILE A 12 -11.33 2.16 16.52
C ILE A 12 -10.72 0.77 16.30
N ALA A 13 -9.87 0.61 15.29
CA ALA A 13 -9.18 -0.66 15.05
C ALA A 13 -8.26 -1.03 16.22
N SER A 14 -7.60 -0.04 16.84
CA SER A 14 -6.72 -0.27 17.98
C SER A 14 -7.49 -0.72 19.23
N LYS A 15 -8.65 -0.14 19.50
CA LYS A 15 -9.54 -0.59 20.59
C LYS A 15 -9.98 -2.05 20.37
N LYS A 16 -10.44 -2.40 19.16
CA LYS A 16 -10.78 -3.78 18.80
C LYS A 16 -9.60 -4.76 19.02
N LEU A 17 -8.38 -4.36 18.69
CA LEU A 17 -7.18 -5.17 18.92
C LEU A 17 -6.92 -5.38 20.42
N ILE A 18 -7.02 -4.32 21.23
CA ILE A 18 -6.83 -4.39 22.68
C ILE A 18 -7.89 -5.31 23.30
N ASP A 19 -9.16 -5.12 22.94
CA ASP A 19 -10.29 -5.92 23.43
C ASP A 19 -10.11 -7.41 23.08
N TYR A 20 -9.64 -7.71 21.86
CA TYR A 20 -9.39 -9.08 21.42
C TYR A 20 -8.35 -9.80 22.30
N PHE A 21 -7.28 -9.10 22.72
CA PHE A 21 -6.26 -9.69 23.60
C PHE A 21 -6.67 -9.68 25.07
N ASN A 22 -7.60 -8.81 25.47
CA ASN A 22 -8.11 -8.65 26.82
C ASN A 22 -6.98 -8.65 27.89
N ASN A 23 -5.96 -7.82 27.66
CA ASN A 23 -4.75 -7.80 28.49
C ASN A 23 -4.42 -6.36 28.93
N GLU A 24 -4.47 -6.11 30.23
CA GLU A 24 -4.23 -4.80 30.85
C GLU A 24 -2.82 -4.24 30.60
N LYS A 25 -1.87 -5.09 30.17
CA LYS A 25 -0.52 -4.63 29.76
C LYS A 25 -0.52 -3.94 28.40
N ILE A 26 -1.58 -4.05 27.60
CA ILE A 26 -1.71 -3.41 26.28
C ILE A 26 -2.59 -2.17 26.41
N ILE A 27 -2.01 -1.00 26.12
CA ILE A 27 -2.64 0.29 26.38
C ILE A 27 -2.61 1.13 25.10
N LEU A 28 -3.65 1.92 24.86
CA LEU A 28 -3.69 2.88 23.76
C LEU A 28 -3.14 4.23 24.23
N ALA A 29 -2.17 4.79 23.48
CA ALA A 29 -1.59 6.10 23.80
C ALA A 29 -2.63 7.23 23.81
N ASP A 30 -3.72 7.08 23.04
CA ASP A 30 -4.86 7.99 22.99
C ASP A 30 -5.48 8.27 24.36
N GLN A 31 -5.40 7.33 25.32
CA GLN A 31 -5.89 7.53 26.69
C GLN A 31 -5.17 8.67 27.43
N PHE A 32 -3.94 8.98 27.02
CA PHE A 32 -3.14 10.08 27.56
C PHE A 32 -3.14 11.29 26.63
N ALA A 33 -3.25 11.05 25.31
CA ALA A 33 -3.11 12.08 24.30
C ALA A 33 -4.44 12.79 23.97
N SER A 34 -5.60 12.29 24.43
CA SER A 34 -6.92 12.82 24.08
C SER A 34 -7.22 14.21 24.61
N GLU A 35 -6.47 14.69 25.60
CA GLU A 35 -6.62 16.06 26.14
C GLU A 35 -6.05 17.14 25.19
N PHE A 36 -5.12 16.77 24.30
CA PHE A 36 -4.50 17.69 23.36
C PHE A 36 -5.37 17.83 22.10
N LEU A 37 -6.05 18.97 21.98
CA LEU A 37 -6.90 19.29 20.84
C LEU A 37 -6.10 19.72 19.60
N ASP A 38 -4.93 20.35 19.81
CA ASP A 38 -4.03 20.69 18.71
C ASP A 38 -3.23 19.46 18.24
N VAL A 39 -3.21 19.26 16.92
CA VAL A 39 -2.57 18.10 16.30
C VAL A 39 -1.06 18.10 16.51
N THR A 40 -0.44 19.28 16.55
CA THR A 40 1.00 19.42 16.75
C THR A 40 1.38 19.14 18.20
N GLU A 41 0.64 19.71 19.16
CA GLU A 41 0.81 19.43 20.59
C GLU A 41 0.64 17.95 20.88
N ARG A 42 -0.43 17.34 20.34
CA ARG A 42 -0.69 15.92 20.45
C ARG A 42 0.46 15.08 19.89
N ALA A 43 0.90 15.37 18.66
CA ALA A 43 2.00 14.64 18.04
C ALA A 43 3.30 14.79 18.83
N PHE A 44 3.59 15.98 19.37
CA PHE A 44 4.77 16.23 20.19
C PHE A 44 4.71 15.43 21.50
N PHE A 45 3.56 15.44 22.18
CA PHE A 45 3.33 14.62 23.37
C PHE A 45 3.54 13.12 23.06
N GLU A 46 2.88 12.60 22.02
CA GLU A 46 2.96 11.18 21.67
C GLU A 46 4.40 10.77 21.30
N MET A 47 5.13 11.60 20.54
CA MET A 47 6.55 11.34 20.22
C MET A 47 7.45 11.38 21.46
N ASN A 48 7.22 12.34 22.37
CA ASN A 48 7.96 12.41 23.63
C ASN A 48 7.68 11.18 24.50
N PHE A 49 6.41 10.79 24.62
CA PHE A 49 6.01 9.60 25.38
C PHE A 49 6.63 8.33 24.78
N LEU A 50 6.56 8.17 23.46
CA LEU A 50 7.17 7.05 22.73
C LEU A 50 8.70 6.99 22.94
N SER A 51 9.36 8.13 23.16
CA SER A 51 10.82 8.19 23.38
C SER A 51 11.29 7.48 24.66
N TYR A 52 10.40 7.29 25.64
CA TYR A 52 10.70 6.54 26.86
C TYR A 52 10.62 5.02 26.66
N ALA A 53 10.12 4.54 25.53
CA ALA A 53 10.03 3.11 25.26
C ALA A 53 11.42 2.44 25.27
N LYS A 54 11.45 1.18 25.70
CA LYS A 54 12.65 0.33 25.58
C LYS A 54 12.90 -0.07 24.12
N LEU A 55 11.83 -0.39 23.39
CA LEU A 55 11.83 -0.78 21.98
C LEU A 55 10.59 -0.19 21.30
N ILE A 56 10.73 0.17 20.03
CA ILE A 56 9.66 0.74 19.20
C ILE A 56 9.46 -0.18 17.99
N TYR A 57 8.31 -0.83 17.87
CA TYR A 57 7.98 -1.63 16.69
C TYR A 57 7.24 -0.78 15.66
N THR A 58 7.65 -0.84 14.39
CA THR A 58 7.10 0.05 13.35
C THR A 58 7.00 -0.64 11.97
N PRO A 59 6.02 -0.27 11.12
CA PRO A 59 6.04 -0.63 9.70
C PRO A 59 7.18 0.06 8.93
N GLY A 60 7.53 -0.50 7.76
CA GLY A 60 8.45 0.10 6.80
C GLY A 60 9.89 -0.44 6.87
N ILE A 61 10.62 -0.41 5.75
CA ILE A 61 12.00 -0.92 5.65
C ILE A 61 12.97 0.26 5.55
N SER A 62 14.00 0.28 6.40
CA SER A 62 15.07 1.28 6.40
C SER A 62 14.56 2.73 6.32
N LEU A 63 14.68 3.39 5.16
CA LEU A 63 14.27 4.78 4.93
C LEU A 63 12.75 4.98 4.78
N GLN A 64 11.98 3.89 4.73
CA GLN A 64 10.51 3.93 4.65
C GLN A 64 9.83 3.72 6.00
N LYS A 65 10.60 3.65 7.10
CA LYS A 65 10.04 3.66 8.44
C LYS A 65 9.33 5.00 8.68
N SER A 66 8.26 4.96 9.46
CA SER A 66 7.51 6.18 9.78
C SER A 66 8.42 7.19 10.47
N ALA A 67 8.44 8.44 9.99
CA ALA A 67 9.14 9.52 10.67
C ALA A 67 8.67 9.64 12.13
N PHE A 68 7.40 9.34 12.39
CA PHE A 68 6.80 9.32 13.72
C PHE A 68 7.48 8.33 14.68
N SER A 69 7.88 7.15 14.19
CA SER A 69 8.57 6.14 15.02
C SER A 69 10.08 6.36 15.09
N GLN A 70 10.65 7.09 14.13
CA GLN A 70 12.08 7.42 14.10
C GLN A 70 12.44 8.64 14.96
N CYS A 71 11.59 9.68 14.98
CA CYS A 71 11.79 10.88 15.81
C CYS A 71 12.12 10.58 17.28
N PRO A 72 11.45 9.65 17.96
CA PRO A 72 11.76 9.27 19.34
C PRO A 72 13.18 8.69 19.52
N SER A 73 13.71 7.95 18.54
CA SER A 73 15.10 7.49 18.57
C SER A 73 16.08 8.66 18.55
N PHE A 74 15.77 9.74 17.81
CA PHE A 74 16.60 10.95 17.79
C PHE A 74 16.53 11.72 19.11
N PHE A 75 15.34 11.89 19.71
CA PHE A 75 15.20 12.58 21.01
C PHE A 75 15.94 11.86 22.13
N SER A 76 15.89 10.53 22.15
CA SER A 76 16.54 9.73 23.19
C SER A 76 18.04 9.49 22.95
N GLY A 77 18.57 9.87 21.78
CA GLY A 77 19.97 9.62 21.39
C GLY A 77 20.31 8.14 21.17
N ILE A 78 19.32 7.24 21.19
CA ILE A 78 19.50 5.79 21.08
C ILE A 78 18.54 5.25 20.04
N LYS A 79 19.05 4.44 19.10
CA LYS A 79 18.21 3.76 18.11
C LYS A 79 17.35 2.69 18.79
N LYS A 80 16.03 2.90 18.80
CA LYS A 80 15.05 2.01 19.46
C LYS A 80 14.07 1.35 18.49
N ASP A 81 14.00 1.84 17.26
CA ASP A 81 13.04 1.40 16.24
C ASP A 81 13.48 0.10 15.55
N ILE A 82 12.56 -0.88 15.56
CA ILE A 82 12.69 -2.17 14.88
C ILE A 82 11.55 -2.30 13.90
N SER A 83 11.86 -2.60 12.64
CA SER A 83 10.82 -2.89 11.65
C SER A 83 10.28 -4.29 11.86
N PHE A 84 8.96 -4.50 11.78
CA PHE A 84 8.45 -5.88 11.72
C PHE A 84 8.86 -6.61 10.43
N HIS A 85 9.28 -5.90 9.37
CA HIS A 85 9.85 -6.51 8.18
C HIS A 85 11.28 -7.04 8.40
N GLU A 86 11.96 -6.58 9.46
CA GLU A 86 13.26 -7.09 9.91
C GLU A 86 13.09 -8.31 10.85
N ILE A 87 11.90 -8.47 11.44
CA ILE A 87 11.58 -9.55 12.39
C ILE A 87 11.02 -10.79 11.67
N PHE A 88 10.07 -10.57 10.75
CA PHE A 88 9.36 -11.66 10.08
C PHE A 88 9.79 -11.79 8.62
N SER A 89 10.09 -13.02 8.19
CA SER A 89 10.30 -13.33 6.76
C SER A 89 9.05 -13.00 5.93
N LYS A 90 9.19 -12.90 4.61
CA LYS A 90 8.05 -12.64 3.72
C LYS A 90 7.00 -13.75 3.82
N GLU A 91 7.42 -15.01 3.93
CA GLU A 91 6.56 -16.16 4.15
C GLU A 91 5.79 -16.03 5.47
N LYS A 92 6.48 -15.63 6.55
CA LYS A 92 5.82 -15.47 7.84
C LYS A 92 4.87 -14.29 7.87
N GLN A 93 5.21 -13.17 7.22
CA GLN A 93 4.30 -12.04 7.02
C GLN A 93 3.04 -12.48 6.25
N TYR A 94 3.21 -13.25 5.18
CA TYR A 94 2.09 -13.78 4.39
C TYR A 94 1.15 -14.62 5.27
N GLN A 95 1.70 -15.59 6.01
CA GLN A 95 0.92 -16.46 6.91
C GLN A 95 0.19 -15.66 7.99
N ILE A 96 0.88 -14.72 8.66
CA ILE A 96 0.27 -13.89 9.70
C ILE A 96 -0.91 -13.09 9.14
N ILE A 97 -0.77 -12.46 7.97
CA ILE A 97 -1.88 -11.68 7.41
C ILE A 97 -3.04 -12.60 7.02
N GLU A 98 -2.77 -13.71 6.32
CA GLU A 98 -3.78 -14.65 5.86
C GLU A 98 -4.59 -15.27 7.01
N GLU A 99 -3.92 -15.68 8.08
CA GLU A 99 -4.55 -16.29 9.26
C GLU A 99 -5.37 -15.30 10.09
N ASN A 100 -5.06 -13.99 10.03
CA ASN A 100 -5.61 -13.00 10.97
C ASN A 100 -6.54 -11.96 10.32
N ILE A 101 -6.63 -11.89 8.98
CA ILE A 101 -7.38 -10.84 8.25
C ILE A 101 -8.85 -10.69 8.69
N ASN A 102 -9.49 -11.79 9.11
CA ASN A 102 -10.89 -11.81 9.54
C ASN A 102 -11.09 -11.85 11.06
N LYS A 103 -10.03 -11.92 11.88
CA LYS A 103 -10.19 -12.13 13.33
C LYS A 103 -10.81 -10.94 14.05
N LEU A 104 -10.44 -9.72 13.66
CA LEU A 104 -10.89 -8.49 14.32
C LEU A 104 -12.10 -7.84 13.66
N GLN A 105 -12.57 -8.37 12.53
CA GLN A 105 -13.68 -7.80 11.74
C GLN A 105 -13.53 -6.28 11.56
N LEU A 106 -12.37 -5.89 11.03
CA LEU A 106 -12.06 -4.50 10.67
C LEU A 106 -12.82 -4.10 9.41
N ASP A 107 -12.85 -2.79 9.13
CA ASP A 107 -13.56 -2.22 8.00
C ASP A 107 -13.02 -2.71 6.64
N SER A 108 -13.76 -2.39 5.58
CA SER A 108 -13.43 -2.82 4.23
C SER A 108 -12.11 -2.22 3.74
N MET A 109 -11.77 -0.98 4.08
CA MET A 109 -10.50 -0.36 3.65
C MET A 109 -9.30 -1.10 4.24
N TYR A 110 -9.38 -1.52 5.51
CA TYR A 110 -8.35 -2.36 6.13
C TYR A 110 -8.21 -3.70 5.40
N LYS A 111 -9.33 -4.41 5.18
CA LYS A 111 -9.33 -5.72 4.49
C LYS A 111 -8.75 -5.60 3.10
N SER A 112 -9.12 -4.54 2.39
CA SER A 112 -8.60 -4.17 1.10
C SER A 112 -7.08 -4.07 1.06
N MET A 113 -6.51 -3.28 1.98
CA MET A 113 -5.06 -3.10 2.06
C MET A 113 -4.36 -4.39 2.47
N ALA A 114 -4.97 -5.19 3.36
CA ALA A 114 -4.44 -6.50 3.75
C ALA A 114 -4.42 -7.49 2.58
N PHE A 115 -5.50 -7.57 1.78
CA PHE A 115 -5.53 -8.38 0.56
C PHE A 115 -4.53 -7.89 -0.49
N PHE A 116 -4.40 -6.57 -0.66
CA PHE A 116 -3.39 -6.02 -1.55
C PHE A 116 -1.97 -6.38 -1.08
N ARG A 117 -1.72 -6.38 0.23
CA ARG A 117 -0.43 -6.81 0.79
C ARG A 117 -0.18 -8.30 0.56
N LEU A 118 -1.20 -9.16 0.70
CA LEU A 118 -1.11 -10.58 0.37
C LEU A 118 -0.81 -10.80 -1.12
N TYR A 119 -1.42 -10.01 -2.01
CA TYR A 119 -1.09 -10.00 -3.43
C TYR A 119 0.40 -9.68 -3.66
N GLN A 120 0.92 -8.59 -3.07
CA GLN A 120 2.34 -8.24 -3.21
C GLN A 120 3.27 -9.34 -2.71
N LEU A 121 2.99 -9.90 -1.53
CA LEU A 121 3.76 -11.00 -0.96
C LEU A 121 3.67 -12.27 -1.83
N SER A 122 2.51 -12.56 -2.40
CA SER A 122 2.35 -13.71 -3.30
C SER A 122 3.24 -13.61 -4.54
N LEU A 123 3.41 -12.39 -5.09
CA LEU A 123 4.34 -12.15 -6.21
C LEU A 123 5.79 -12.31 -5.79
N ASP A 124 6.18 -11.73 -4.66
CA ASP A 124 7.54 -11.82 -4.11
C ASP A 124 7.94 -13.27 -3.83
N LEU A 125 6.98 -14.07 -3.34
CA LEU A 125 7.13 -15.48 -3.03
C LEU A 125 6.93 -16.40 -4.26
N LYS A 126 6.73 -15.82 -5.45
CA LYS A 126 6.49 -16.55 -6.70
C LYS A 126 5.37 -17.60 -6.60
N LYS A 127 4.29 -17.25 -5.89
CA LYS A 127 3.07 -18.08 -5.82
C LYS A 127 2.40 -18.15 -7.19
N ASP A 128 1.54 -19.15 -7.36
CA ASP A 128 0.80 -19.35 -8.59
C ASP A 128 -0.07 -18.15 -8.95
N PHE A 129 -0.22 -17.89 -10.26
CA PHE A 129 -1.07 -16.83 -10.80
C PHE A 129 -2.45 -16.76 -10.13
N LYS A 130 -3.11 -17.92 -9.95
CA LYS A 130 -4.46 -17.99 -9.38
C LYS A 130 -4.52 -17.43 -7.96
N ILE A 131 -3.48 -17.66 -7.16
CA ILE A 131 -3.38 -17.15 -5.78
C ILE A 131 -3.23 -15.62 -5.82
N SER A 132 -2.29 -15.12 -6.62
CA SER A 132 -2.08 -13.68 -6.78
C SER A 132 -3.34 -12.97 -7.30
N LEU A 133 -4.00 -13.57 -8.30
CA LEU A 133 -5.25 -13.05 -8.89
C LEU A 133 -6.35 -12.97 -7.84
N GLN A 134 -6.56 -14.04 -7.07
CA GLN A 134 -7.58 -14.07 -6.02
C GLN A 134 -7.39 -12.93 -5.01
N PHE A 135 -6.15 -12.64 -4.59
CA PHE A 135 -5.91 -11.56 -3.63
C PHE A 135 -6.14 -10.17 -4.20
N ILE A 136 -5.68 -9.90 -5.42
CA ILE A 136 -5.91 -8.58 -6.02
C ILE A 136 -7.40 -8.34 -6.32
N GLU A 137 -8.14 -9.38 -6.71
CA GLU A 137 -9.60 -9.29 -6.90
C GLU A 137 -10.35 -9.08 -5.59
N LYS A 138 -9.93 -9.74 -4.50
CA LYS A 138 -10.49 -9.48 -3.17
C LYS A 138 -10.20 -8.05 -2.69
N ALA A 139 -9.00 -7.53 -2.94
CA ALA A 139 -8.71 -6.13 -2.65
C ALA A 139 -9.68 -5.21 -3.44
N MET A 140 -9.78 -5.41 -4.75
CA MET A 140 -10.73 -4.65 -5.60
C MET A 140 -12.19 -4.75 -5.15
N LEU A 141 -12.60 -5.87 -4.58
CA LEU A 141 -13.97 -6.05 -4.08
C LEU A 141 -14.22 -5.24 -2.80
N GLU A 142 -13.24 -5.15 -1.90
CA GLU A 142 -13.35 -4.43 -0.64
C GLU A 142 -13.22 -2.90 -0.80
N ASP A 143 -12.52 -2.41 -1.83
CA ASP A 143 -12.56 -1.00 -2.26
C ASP A 143 -12.39 -0.88 -3.79
N ALA A 144 -13.54 -0.91 -4.46
CA ALA A 144 -13.64 -0.83 -5.91
C ALA A 144 -13.25 0.54 -6.50
N SER A 145 -13.14 1.57 -5.66
CA SER A 145 -12.72 2.91 -6.08
C SER A 145 -11.20 3.03 -6.25
N ASN A 146 -10.44 2.07 -5.70
CA ASN A 146 -9.00 2.11 -5.69
C ASN A 146 -8.39 1.77 -7.06
N THR A 147 -8.12 2.81 -7.83
CA THR A 147 -7.57 2.66 -9.17
C THR A 147 -6.17 2.02 -9.17
N ALA A 148 -5.41 2.11 -8.08
CA ALA A 148 -4.12 1.43 -7.97
C ALA A 148 -4.27 -0.10 -8.08
N TRP A 149 -5.31 -0.67 -7.51
CA TRP A 149 -5.51 -2.12 -7.55
C TRP A 149 -5.97 -2.58 -8.92
N ILE A 150 -6.79 -1.78 -9.61
CA ILE A 150 -7.15 -2.01 -11.02
C ILE A 150 -5.88 -2.05 -11.88
N ILE A 151 -4.96 -1.10 -11.70
CA ILE A 151 -3.67 -1.07 -12.41
C ILE A 151 -2.87 -2.36 -12.17
N HIS A 152 -2.80 -2.81 -10.91
CA HIS A 152 -2.08 -4.04 -10.56
C HIS A 152 -2.78 -5.30 -11.11
N TRP A 153 -4.11 -5.36 -11.12
CA TRP A 153 -4.88 -6.45 -11.72
C TRP A 153 -4.68 -6.52 -13.24
N ILE A 154 -4.71 -5.36 -13.91
CA ILE A 154 -4.39 -5.26 -15.35
C ILE A 154 -2.96 -5.76 -15.57
N HIS A 155 -1.97 -5.25 -14.83
CA HIS A 155 -0.57 -5.65 -15.00
C HIS A 155 -0.36 -7.15 -14.76
N LEU A 156 -1.01 -7.72 -13.74
CA LEU A 156 -0.95 -9.15 -13.46
C LEU A 156 -1.46 -9.96 -14.65
N ASN A 157 -2.67 -9.68 -15.15
CA ASN A 157 -3.26 -10.42 -16.27
C ASN A 157 -2.41 -10.32 -17.54
N LEU A 158 -1.85 -9.14 -17.83
CA LEU A 158 -1.00 -8.94 -19.01
C LEU A 158 0.32 -9.71 -18.92
N ARG A 159 0.89 -9.90 -17.73
CA ARG A 159 2.10 -10.72 -17.54
C ARG A 159 1.87 -12.20 -17.82
N TYR A 160 0.62 -12.65 -17.79
CA TYR A 160 0.20 -14.02 -18.09
C TYR A 160 -0.56 -14.11 -19.42
N ASP A 161 -0.39 -13.13 -20.30
CA ASP A 161 -0.99 -13.09 -21.64
C ASP A 161 -2.55 -13.16 -21.66
N HIS A 162 -3.21 -12.83 -20.55
CA HIS A 162 -4.67 -12.78 -20.44
C HIS A 162 -5.26 -11.47 -20.99
N TYR A 163 -4.92 -11.15 -22.24
CA TYR A 163 -5.30 -9.90 -22.89
C TYR A 163 -6.82 -9.77 -23.08
N ASP A 164 -7.51 -10.86 -23.45
CA ASP A 164 -8.97 -10.86 -23.67
C ASP A 164 -9.75 -10.46 -22.42
N ILE A 165 -9.28 -10.88 -21.24
CA ILE A 165 -9.90 -10.55 -19.95
C ILE A 165 -9.79 -9.05 -19.67
N VAL A 166 -8.59 -8.48 -19.89
CA VAL A 166 -8.34 -7.05 -19.70
C VAL A 166 -9.14 -6.23 -20.70
N GLU A 167 -9.17 -6.63 -21.97
CA GLU A 167 -9.93 -5.94 -23.00
C GLU A 167 -11.42 -5.88 -22.65
N LYS A 168 -12.00 -7.02 -22.26
CA LYS A 168 -13.42 -7.08 -21.86
C LYS A 168 -13.72 -6.21 -20.63
N TYR A 169 -12.77 -6.10 -19.69
CA TYR A 169 -12.92 -5.20 -18.55
C TYR A 169 -12.87 -3.74 -18.98
N LEU A 170 -11.92 -3.37 -19.84
CA LEU A 170 -11.77 -2.01 -20.35
C LEU A 170 -12.97 -1.60 -21.22
N ASP A 171 -13.46 -2.47 -22.09
CA ASP A 171 -14.65 -2.21 -22.91
C ASP A 171 -15.85 -1.71 -22.07
N LYS A 172 -16.05 -2.31 -20.89
CA LYS A 172 -17.15 -1.94 -19.98
C LYS A 172 -16.87 -0.71 -19.11
N ASN A 173 -15.61 -0.44 -18.79
CA ASN A 173 -15.26 0.47 -17.70
C ASN A 173 -14.40 1.67 -18.13
N LEU A 174 -13.71 1.60 -19.27
CA LEU A 174 -12.66 2.54 -19.66
C LEU A 174 -13.12 3.99 -19.58
N VAL A 175 -14.31 4.33 -20.10
CA VAL A 175 -14.84 5.70 -20.05
C VAL A 175 -14.93 6.25 -18.62
N LYS A 176 -15.27 5.39 -17.65
CA LYS A 176 -15.42 5.77 -16.24
C LYS A 176 -14.07 5.92 -15.55
N ILE A 177 -13.13 5.00 -15.80
CA ILE A 177 -11.88 4.91 -15.04
C ILE A 177 -10.67 5.52 -15.75
N GLN A 178 -10.78 5.93 -17.02
CA GLN A 178 -9.63 6.36 -17.83
C GLN A 178 -8.84 7.50 -17.20
N HIS A 179 -9.54 8.49 -16.62
CA HIS A 179 -8.90 9.66 -16.03
C HIS A 179 -8.09 9.24 -14.81
N ASP A 180 -8.72 8.52 -13.90
CA ASP A 180 -8.09 8.06 -12.67
C ASP A 180 -6.96 7.07 -12.95
N LEU A 181 -7.10 6.20 -13.96
CA LEU A 181 -6.05 5.29 -14.41
C LEU A 181 -4.81 6.06 -14.85
N LEU A 182 -5.00 7.06 -15.73
CA LEU A 182 -3.89 7.86 -16.25
C LEU A 182 -3.26 8.72 -15.15
N VAL A 183 -4.06 9.38 -14.32
CA VAL A 183 -3.56 10.17 -13.18
C VAL A 183 -2.75 9.28 -12.25
N THR A 184 -3.28 8.12 -11.87
CA THR A 184 -2.62 7.18 -10.95
C THR A 184 -1.33 6.63 -11.53
N LEU A 185 -1.35 6.13 -12.78
CA LEU A 185 -0.16 5.61 -13.47
C LEU A 185 0.94 6.67 -13.62
N LEU A 186 0.56 7.94 -13.76
CA LEU A 186 1.47 9.06 -14.00
C LEU A 186 1.82 9.85 -12.73
N LEU A 187 1.36 9.41 -11.54
CA LEU A 187 1.75 9.98 -10.25
C LEU A 187 3.27 10.12 -10.14
N PHE A 188 3.72 11.27 -9.64
CA PHE A 188 5.13 11.64 -9.56
C PHE A 188 5.89 11.46 -10.88
N ARG A 189 5.26 11.83 -12.01
CA ARG A 189 5.80 11.66 -13.38
C ARG A 189 6.01 10.19 -13.75
N GLY A 190 5.11 9.33 -13.30
CA GLY A 190 5.15 7.89 -13.51
C GLY A 190 6.29 7.17 -12.80
N LYS A 191 6.93 7.80 -11.80
CA LYS A 191 8.04 7.17 -11.06
C LYS A 191 7.57 5.95 -10.26
N ILE A 192 6.40 6.04 -9.64
CA ILE A 192 5.82 4.94 -8.83
C ILE A 192 5.54 3.73 -9.71
N TYR A 193 4.81 3.92 -10.81
CA TYR A 193 4.39 2.85 -11.73
C TYR A 193 5.31 2.67 -12.93
N LYS A 194 6.57 3.12 -12.83
CA LYS A 194 7.51 3.14 -13.96
C LYS A 194 7.60 1.77 -14.62
N ASN A 195 7.80 0.72 -13.83
CA ASN A 195 7.95 -0.65 -14.34
C ASN A 195 6.67 -1.15 -15.04
N ILE A 196 5.50 -0.89 -14.47
CA ILE A 196 4.21 -1.24 -15.08
C ILE A 196 4.05 -0.52 -16.43
N CYS A 197 4.30 0.80 -16.47
CA CYS A 197 4.26 1.58 -17.71
C CYS A 197 5.23 1.02 -18.77
N PHE A 198 6.44 0.63 -18.37
CA PHE A 198 7.40 0.01 -19.29
C PHE A 198 6.91 -1.32 -19.84
N ASP A 199 6.37 -2.19 -18.99
CA ASP A 199 5.84 -3.49 -19.41
C ASP A 199 4.65 -3.34 -20.35
N LEU A 200 3.72 -2.41 -20.06
CA LEU A 200 2.60 -2.06 -20.94
C LEU A 200 3.07 -1.59 -22.32
N MET A 201 4.14 -0.80 -22.40
CA MET A 201 4.68 -0.36 -23.69
C MET A 201 5.33 -1.51 -24.47
N LYS A 202 5.94 -2.50 -23.80
CA LYS A 202 6.59 -3.64 -24.46
C LYS A 202 5.61 -4.57 -25.15
N ILE A 203 4.41 -4.73 -24.58
CA ILE A 203 3.39 -5.62 -25.14
C ILE A 203 2.59 -5.00 -26.30
N LYS A 204 2.82 -3.72 -26.63
CA LYS A 204 2.03 -2.97 -27.63
C LYS A 204 1.77 -3.75 -28.92
N LYS A 205 2.80 -4.36 -29.51
CA LYS A 205 2.69 -5.13 -30.77
C LYS A 205 1.82 -6.38 -30.62
N ARG A 206 1.84 -7.03 -29.44
CA ARG A 206 1.00 -8.21 -29.15
C ARG A 206 -0.46 -7.82 -28.95
N CYS A 207 -0.73 -6.54 -28.66
CA CYS A 207 -2.05 -6.05 -28.33
C CYS A 207 -2.76 -5.29 -29.47
N GLU A 208 -2.27 -5.39 -30.71
CA GLU A 208 -2.82 -4.61 -31.83
C GLU A 208 -4.30 -4.90 -32.12
N LYS A 209 -4.76 -6.12 -31.83
CA LYS A 209 -6.17 -6.53 -31.97
C LYS A 209 -7.09 -6.07 -30.83
N TYR A 210 -6.54 -5.52 -29.74
CA TYR A 210 -7.28 -5.11 -28.53
C TYR A 210 -7.37 -3.59 -28.49
N SER A 211 -8.47 -3.02 -28.98
CA SER A 211 -8.60 -1.59 -29.24
C SER A 211 -8.52 -0.74 -27.96
N ASN A 212 -9.18 -1.17 -26.89
CA ASN A 212 -9.21 -0.44 -25.62
C ASN A 212 -7.85 -0.51 -24.91
N LEU A 213 -7.22 -1.69 -24.90
CA LEU A 213 -5.88 -1.87 -24.36
C LEU A 213 -4.83 -1.07 -25.16
N LEU A 214 -4.93 -1.09 -26.49
CA LEU A 214 -4.05 -0.32 -27.37
C LEU A 214 -4.23 1.20 -27.16
N PHE A 215 -5.46 1.66 -26.97
CA PHE A 215 -5.76 3.04 -26.60
C PHE A 215 -5.04 3.44 -25.31
N LEU A 216 -5.20 2.66 -24.23
CA LEU A 216 -4.54 2.91 -22.95
C LEU A 216 -3.01 2.99 -23.09
N ILE A 217 -2.40 2.04 -23.80
CA ILE A 217 -0.94 2.01 -24.05
C ILE A 217 -0.49 3.27 -24.82
N ASN A 218 -1.27 3.70 -25.81
CA ASN A 218 -0.96 4.90 -26.58
C ASN A 218 -1.03 6.17 -25.73
N GLU A 219 -2.03 6.29 -24.85
CA GLU A 219 -2.18 7.43 -23.93
C GLU A 219 -1.04 7.51 -22.91
N ILE A 220 -0.63 6.38 -22.33
CA ILE A 220 0.55 6.31 -21.45
C ILE A 220 1.80 6.76 -22.19
N SER A 221 2.03 6.25 -23.41
CA SER A 221 3.18 6.62 -24.24
C SER A 221 3.19 8.11 -24.60
N ARG A 222 2.05 8.69 -24.97
CA ARG A 222 1.90 10.13 -25.25
C ARG A 222 2.24 10.97 -24.03
N SER A 223 1.71 10.60 -22.87
CA SER A 223 1.90 11.31 -21.61
C SER A 223 3.35 11.27 -21.14
N MET A 224 3.99 10.10 -21.22
CA MET A 224 5.42 9.93 -20.91
C MET A 224 6.34 10.74 -21.84
N LYS A 225 6.00 10.85 -23.14
CA LYS A 225 6.74 11.70 -24.09
C LYS A 225 6.60 13.19 -23.79
N LYS A 226 5.39 13.67 -23.47
CA LYS A 226 5.15 15.07 -23.06
C LYS A 226 5.97 15.45 -21.83
N GLN A 227 6.04 14.58 -20.83
CA GLN A 227 6.82 14.81 -19.61
C GLN A 227 8.34 14.93 -19.90
N LYS A 228 8.89 14.13 -20.82
CA LYS A 228 10.30 14.25 -21.23
C LYS A 228 10.60 15.59 -21.92
N LYS A 229 9.71 16.05 -22.81
CA LYS A 229 9.87 17.35 -23.50
C LYS A 229 9.79 18.54 -22.55
N GLY A 230 8.90 18.50 -21.54
CA GLY A 230 8.79 19.56 -20.53
C GLY A 230 10.01 19.68 -19.59
N ILE A 231 10.80 18.61 -19.43
CA ILE A 231 12.07 18.64 -18.69
C ILE A 231 13.19 19.27 -19.53
N ALA A 232 13.20 19.05 -20.85
CA ALA A 232 14.17 19.65 -21.75
C ALA A 232 14.01 21.17 -21.88
N TRP A 233 12.77 21.67 -21.85
CA TRP A 233 12.48 23.10 -21.90
C TRP A 233 12.84 23.89 -20.63
N LYS A 234 12.97 23.22 -19.48
CA LYS A 234 13.38 23.85 -18.20
C LYS A 234 14.90 23.81 -17.96
N LYS A 235 15.67 23.31 -18.93
CA LYS A 235 17.13 23.18 -18.84
C LYS A 235 17.90 24.09 -19.80
N ASN A 236 17.20 24.95 -20.54
CA ASN A 236 17.79 25.99 -21.38
C ASN A 236 17.41 27.36 -20.84
#